data_AF-A0A929CQR0-F1
#
_entry.id   AF-A0A929CQR0-F1
#
_cell.length_a   1.000
_cell.length_b   1.000
_cell.length_c   1.000
_cell.angle_alpha   90.00
_cell.angle_beta   90.00
_cell.angle_gamma   90.00
#
_symmetry.space_group_name_H-M   'P 1'
#
loop_
_entity.id
_entity.type
_entity.pdbx_description
1 polymer ?
#
loop_
_entity_poly.entity_id
_entity_poly.type
_entity_poly.pdbx_seq_one_letter_code
_entity_poly.pdbx_strand_id
1 'polypeptide(L)'
;MNNLETTNPNNYQYKTEHLEIHILGGIKLNKLESLRITVSIQKPKQHNILRHSLDLYNDNQIEKFVRKIAERLEIGTSVVRKTLQELTKELENHRFLLLSKQEQENQPYTKELTAKDRQSASDFLKKKDLLKRTNELIGKSGVIGEENNRQTMFLIFTSRKTNSPLHCISLGSSGVGKT
;
A
#
# COMPACT_ATOMS: atom_id res chain seq x y z
N MET A 1 27.49 -5.52 8.51
CA MET A 1 26.46 -5.91 9.50
C MET A 1 25.33 -4.91 9.38
N ASN A 2 24.09 -5.38 9.33
CA ASN A 2 22.94 -4.50 9.21
C ASN A 2 22.67 -3.87 10.58
N ASN A 3 23.05 -2.60 10.75
CA ASN A 3 22.96 -1.91 12.04
C ASN A 3 21.57 -1.33 12.31
N LEU A 4 20.65 -1.40 11.33
CA LEU A 4 19.27 -0.92 11.43
C LEU A 4 18.31 -2.05 11.83
N GLU A 5 17.67 -1.92 12.99
CA GLU A 5 16.58 -2.77 13.45
C GLU A 5 15.23 -2.09 13.19
N THR A 6 14.34 -2.75 12.44
CA THR A 6 13.04 -2.20 12.02
C THR A 6 11.83 -3.03 12.48
N THR A 7 12.02 -3.92 13.46
CA THR A 7 10.98 -4.78 14.04
C THR A 7 9.79 -3.99 14.59
N ASN A 8 10.05 -2.85 15.26
CA ASN A 8 9.04 -1.94 15.73
C ASN A 8 8.81 -0.82 14.68
N PRO A 9 7.64 -0.78 14.00
CA PRO A 9 7.35 0.23 12.97
C PRO A 9 7.35 1.66 13.50
N ASN A 10 7.16 1.85 14.80
CA ASN A 10 7.09 3.17 15.45
C ASN A 10 8.43 3.60 16.06
N ASN A 11 9.46 2.75 16.04
CA ASN A 11 10.76 3.05 16.63
C ASN A 11 11.86 2.19 16.00
N TYR A 12 12.46 2.66 14.90
CA TYR A 12 13.62 1.98 14.32
C TYR A 12 14.87 2.31 15.13
N GLN A 13 15.76 1.33 15.30
CA GLN A 13 17.00 1.51 16.07
C GLN A 13 18.20 1.35 15.16
N TYR A 14 19.14 2.29 15.23
CA TYR A 14 20.41 2.22 14.52
C TYR A 14 21.54 2.44 15.51
N LYS A 15 22.40 1.44 15.67
CA LYS A 15 23.47 1.45 16.68
C LYS A 15 24.83 1.34 16.02
N THR A 16 25.74 2.21 16.42
CA THR A 16 27.16 2.16 16.08
C THR A 16 27.99 2.13 17.36
N GLU A 17 29.31 2.06 17.22
CA GLU A 17 30.23 2.18 18.35
C GLU A 17 30.06 3.50 19.12
N HIS A 18 29.71 4.59 18.42
CA HIS A 18 29.69 5.94 19.01
C HIS A 18 28.29 6.51 19.23
N LEU A 19 27.28 5.98 18.54
CA LEU A 19 25.94 6.56 18.50
C LEU A 19 24.86 5.48 18.60
N GLU A 20 23.86 5.76 19.43
CA GLU A 20 22.58 5.07 19.46
C GLU A 20 21.50 6.02 18.94
N ILE A 21 20.87 5.65 17.83
CA ILE A 21 19.90 6.45 17.10
C ILE A 21 18.57 5.73 17.07
N HIS A 22 17.51 6.44 17.40
CA HIS A 22 16.13 5.99 17.33
C HIS A 22 15.35 6.85 16.34
N ILE A 23 14.66 6.22 15.40
CA ILE A 23 13.77 6.87 14.43
C ILE A 23 12.34 6.75 14.94
N LEU A 24 11.86 7.83 15.53
CA LEU A 24 10.54 7.88 16.18
C LEU A 24 9.45 8.03 15.12
N GLY A 25 8.48 7.12 15.13
CA GLY A 25 7.37 7.08 14.18
C GLY A 25 7.72 6.50 12.80
N GLY A 26 8.92 5.89 12.67
CA GLY A 26 9.35 5.25 11.43
C GLY A 26 9.59 6.23 10.27
N ILE A 27 9.28 5.80 9.04
CA ILE A 27 9.43 6.59 7.82
C ILE A 27 8.12 6.64 7.02
N LYS A 28 7.92 7.74 6.28
CA LYS A 28 6.76 7.90 5.41
C LYS A 28 7.02 7.28 4.03
N LEU A 29 5.99 6.67 3.45
CA LEU A 29 6.04 6.03 2.12
C LEU A 29 5.44 6.88 0.99
N ASN A 30 4.68 7.94 1.32
CA ASN A 30 3.88 8.70 0.35
C ASN A 30 4.63 9.84 -0.37
N LYS A 31 5.83 10.22 0.09
CA LYS A 31 6.59 11.37 -0.44
C LYS A 31 8.06 11.00 -0.65
N LEU A 32 8.33 10.35 -1.78
CA LEU A 32 9.62 9.70 -2.06
C LEU A 32 10.79 10.68 -2.23
N GLU A 33 10.51 11.91 -2.66
CA GLU A 33 11.47 12.99 -2.84
C GLU A 33 12.00 13.58 -1.52
N SER A 34 11.49 13.12 -0.38
CA SER A 34 11.94 13.52 0.96
C SER A 34 12.17 12.30 1.85
N LEU A 35 13.04 12.43 2.84
CA LEU A 35 13.20 11.42 3.88
C LEU A 35 13.17 12.11 5.25
N ARG A 36 12.00 12.67 5.57
CA ARG A 36 11.75 13.35 6.84
C ARG A 36 11.55 12.37 7.96
N ILE A 37 12.33 12.53 9.01
CA ILE A 37 12.31 11.69 10.21
C ILE A 37 12.35 12.54 11.48
N THR A 38 11.96 11.91 12.59
CA THR A 38 12.22 12.43 13.94
C THR A 38 13.23 11.50 14.60
N VAL A 39 14.42 12.02 14.90
CA VAL A 39 15.52 11.26 15.50
C VAL A 39 15.63 11.56 16.98
N SER A 40 15.94 10.52 17.75
CA SER A 40 16.44 10.59 19.13
C SER A 40 17.83 9.97 19.14
N ILE A 41 18.86 10.75 19.44
CA ILE A 41 20.26 10.33 19.33
C ILE A 41 21.01 10.58 20.64
N GLN A 42 21.83 9.60 21.03
CA GLN A 42 22.66 9.65 22.23
C GLN A 42 23.97 8.87 22.02
N LYS A 43 24.94 9.06 22.93
CA LYS A 43 26.06 8.14 23.08
C LYS A 43 25.57 6.82 23.69
N PRO A 44 26.11 5.65 23.29
CA PRO A 44 25.78 4.38 23.92
C PRO A 44 25.99 4.44 25.44
N LYS A 45 25.04 3.89 26.20
CA LYS A 45 25.07 3.85 27.67
C LYS A 45 25.07 5.23 28.37
N GLN A 46 24.73 6.30 27.65
CA GLN A 46 24.56 7.65 28.22
C GLN A 46 23.12 8.14 28.06
N HIS A 47 22.69 9.04 28.94
CA HIS A 47 21.31 9.58 28.96
C HIS A 47 21.17 10.98 28.36
N ASN A 48 22.24 11.55 27.81
CA ASN A 48 22.18 12.84 27.13
C ASN A 48 21.55 12.67 25.74
N ILE A 49 20.22 12.80 25.68
CA ILE A 49 19.44 12.55 24.46
C ILE A 49 19.18 13.86 23.73
N LEU A 50 19.57 13.90 22.47
CA LEU A 50 19.19 14.94 21.53
C LEU A 50 18.00 14.46 20.67
N ARG A 51 16.92 15.23 20.64
CA ARG A 51 15.78 14.99 19.73
C ARG A 51 15.69 16.07 18.67
N HIS A 52 15.46 15.67 17.43
CA HIS A 52 15.31 16.61 16.32
C HIS A 52 14.49 16.00 15.18
N SER A 53 13.76 16.83 14.44
CA SER A 53 13.17 16.43 13.17
C SER A 53 13.90 17.12 12.03
N LEU A 54 14.24 16.35 11.02
CA LEU A 54 14.96 16.81 9.83
C LEU A 54 14.61 15.97 8.61
N ASP A 55 14.88 16.52 7.44
CA ASP A 55 14.87 15.80 6.18
C ASP A 55 16.28 15.33 5.84
N LEU A 56 16.48 14.01 5.75
CA LEU A 56 17.80 13.44 5.46
C LEU A 56 18.31 13.77 4.06
N TYR A 57 17.43 14.23 3.16
CA TYR A 57 17.82 14.69 1.81
C TYR A 57 18.15 16.17 1.74
N ASN A 58 18.01 16.91 2.85
CA ASN A 58 18.34 18.32 2.91
C ASN A 58 19.72 18.52 3.54
N ASP A 59 20.74 18.70 2.70
CA ASP A 59 22.14 18.84 3.13
C ASP A 59 22.33 19.97 4.16
N ASN A 60 21.68 21.13 3.96
CA ASN A 60 21.74 22.24 4.91
C ASN A 60 21.21 21.88 6.31
N GLN A 61 20.16 21.04 6.40
CA GLN A 61 19.66 20.54 7.68
C GLN A 61 20.61 19.52 8.29
N ILE A 62 21.14 18.60 7.47
CA ILE A 62 22.15 17.62 7.89
C ILE A 62 23.38 18.33 8.47
N GLU A 63 23.93 19.34 7.80
CA GLU A 63 25.11 20.06 8.27
C GLU A 63 24.91 20.69 9.65
N LYS A 64 23.79 21.40 9.84
CA LYS A 64 23.44 22.02 11.12
C LYS A 64 23.25 20.97 12.21
N PHE A 65 22.64 19.84 11.86
CA PHE A 65 22.40 18.75 12.79
C PHE A 65 23.70 18.04 13.20
N VAL A 66 24.60 17.78 12.25
CA VAL A 66 25.94 17.22 12.50
C VAL A 66 26.72 18.08 13.49
N ARG A 67 26.75 19.40 13.29
CA ARG A 67 27.42 20.33 14.21
C ARG A 67 26.80 20.28 15.62
N LYS A 68 25.47 20.26 15.71
CA LYS A 68 24.74 20.17 16.98
C LYS A 68 25.00 18.88 17.75
N ILE A 69 25.05 17.74 17.04
CA ILE A 69 25.40 16.44 17.64
C ILE A 69 26.85 16.47 18.11
N ALA A 70 27.77 16.94 17.26
CA ALA A 70 29.19 16.95 17.56
C ALA A 70 29.50 17.78 18.82
N GLU A 71 28.88 18.94 18.96
CA GLU A 71 29.02 19.82 20.13
C GLU A 71 28.40 19.20 21.38
N ARG A 72 27.14 18.75 21.33
CA ARG A 72 26.42 18.30 22.54
C ARG A 72 26.79 16.91 23.01
N LEU A 73 27.16 16.04 22.08
CA LEU A 73 27.58 14.68 22.39
C LEU A 73 29.09 14.54 22.40
N GLU A 74 29.88 15.58 22.08
CA GLU A 74 31.35 15.51 22.05
C GLU A 74 31.84 14.34 21.18
N ILE A 75 31.39 14.31 19.92
CA ILE A 75 31.75 13.32 18.91
C ILE A 75 32.26 14.06 17.67
N GLY A 76 33.33 13.55 17.05
CA GLY A 76 33.87 14.15 15.82
C GLY A 76 32.83 14.28 14.71
N THR A 77 32.78 15.43 14.05
CA THR A 77 31.82 15.72 12.96
C THR A 77 31.91 14.73 11.81
N SER A 78 33.11 14.21 11.51
CA SER A 78 33.33 13.17 10.49
C SER A 78 32.60 11.86 10.82
N VAL A 79 32.66 11.43 12.09
CA VAL A 79 31.97 10.23 12.60
C VAL A 79 30.46 10.39 12.50
N VAL A 80 29.93 11.54 12.93
CA VAL A 80 28.49 11.83 12.87
C VAL A 80 28.01 11.86 11.42
N ARG A 81 28.74 12.56 10.53
CA ARG A 81 28.37 12.67 9.11
C ARG A 81 28.34 11.31 8.43
N LYS A 82 29.38 10.49 8.64
CA LYS A 82 29.43 9.12 8.12
C LYS A 82 28.28 8.28 8.65
N THR A 83 28.00 8.35 9.94
CA THR A 83 26.89 7.62 10.57
C THR A 83 25.54 8.00 9.96
N LEU A 84 25.28 9.30 9.76
CA LEU A 84 24.03 9.76 9.14
C LEU A 84 23.91 9.34 7.67
N GLN A 85 25.02 9.34 6.91
CA GLN A 85 25.03 8.86 5.53
C GLN A 85 24.69 7.37 5.44
N GLU A 86 25.29 6.55 6.32
CA GLU A 86 25.00 5.12 6.39
C GLU A 86 23.55 4.87 6.84
N LEU A 87 23.06 5.60 7.84
CA LEU A 87 21.67 5.54 8.27
C LEU A 87 20.69 5.89 7.14
N THR A 88 20.97 6.94 6.36
CA THR A 88 20.13 7.32 5.20
C THR A 88 20.02 6.15 4.23
N LYS A 89 21.15 5.52 3.88
CA LYS A 89 21.17 4.36 2.98
C LYS A 89 20.35 3.18 3.51
N GLU A 90 20.47 2.87 4.80
CA GLU A 90 19.69 1.79 5.40
C GLU A 90 18.19 2.07 5.43
N LEU A 91 17.81 3.33 5.72
CA LEU A 91 16.40 3.74 5.68
C LEU A 91 15.83 3.72 4.26
N GLU A 92 16.62 4.04 3.23
CA GLU A 92 16.23 3.92 1.83
C GLU A 92 15.98 2.47 1.42
N ASN A 93 16.91 1.57 1.76
CA ASN A 93 16.75 0.14 1.52
C ASN A 93 15.48 -0.40 2.20
N HIS A 94 15.26 -0.01 3.46
CA HIS A 94 14.05 -0.40 4.20
C HIS A 94 12.79 0.19 3.56
N ARG A 95 12.82 1.45 3.10
CA ARG A 95 11.69 2.08 2.39
C ARG A 95 11.32 1.32 1.13
N PHE A 96 12.32 0.88 0.37
CA PHE A 96 12.10 0.07 -0.83
C PHE A 96 11.38 -1.25 -0.49
N LEU A 97 11.82 -1.96 0.55
CA LEU A 97 11.16 -3.19 1.00
C LEU A 97 9.71 -2.95 1.45
N LEU A 98 9.44 -1.86 2.17
CA LEU A 98 8.08 -1.49 2.58
C LEU A 98 7.16 -1.19 1.39
N LEU A 99 7.67 -0.48 0.37
CA LEU A 99 6.91 -0.19 -0.85
C LEU A 99 6.58 -1.48 -1.61
N SER A 100 7.55 -2.37 -1.82
CA SER A 100 7.30 -3.65 -2.48
C SER A 100 6.28 -4.50 -1.74
N LYS A 101 6.32 -4.50 -0.40
CA LYS A 101 5.31 -5.21 0.41
C LYS A 101 3.92 -4.59 0.27
N GLN A 102 3.84 -3.27 0.28
CA GLN A 102 2.57 -2.55 0.09
C GLN A 102 1.99 -2.78 -1.31
N GLU A 103 2.83 -2.87 -2.34
CA GLU A 103 2.41 -3.24 -3.69
C GLU A 103 1.85 -4.66 -3.75
N GLN A 104 2.49 -5.62 -3.07
CA GLN A 104 2.01 -7.01 -2.97
C GLN A 104 0.68 -7.12 -2.22
N GLU A 105 0.53 -6.43 -1.08
CA GLU A 105 -0.69 -6.44 -0.28
C GLU A 105 -1.87 -5.76 -1.00
N ASN A 106 -1.60 -4.72 -1.80
CA ASN A 106 -2.60 -4.00 -2.57
C ASN A 106 -2.82 -4.58 -3.98
N GLN A 107 -2.24 -5.74 -4.31
CA GLN A 107 -2.58 -6.38 -5.57
C GLN A 107 -4.07 -6.70 -5.60
N PRO A 108 -4.80 -6.32 -6.66
CA PRO A 108 -6.21 -6.64 -6.77
C PRO A 108 -6.35 -8.16 -6.72
N TYR A 109 -7.04 -8.65 -5.68
CA TYR A 109 -7.35 -10.08 -5.57
C TYR A 109 -8.18 -10.48 -6.78
N THR A 110 -7.57 -11.26 -7.66
CA THR A 110 -8.26 -11.87 -8.79
C THR A 110 -8.58 -13.30 -8.40
N LYS A 111 -9.86 -13.59 -8.15
CA LYS A 111 -10.29 -14.96 -7.94
C LYS A 111 -10.06 -15.75 -9.23
N GLU A 112 -9.05 -16.60 -9.24
CA GLU A 112 -8.87 -17.55 -10.33
C GLU A 112 -9.91 -18.67 -10.22
N LEU A 113 -10.62 -18.93 -11.31
CA LEU A 113 -11.56 -20.06 -11.38
C LEU A 113 -10.77 -21.37 -11.35
N THR A 114 -11.07 -22.22 -10.37
CA THR A 114 -10.51 -23.58 -10.30
C THR A 114 -10.97 -24.41 -11.51
N ALA A 115 -10.30 -25.54 -11.79
CA ALA A 115 -10.73 -26.45 -12.84
C ALA A 115 -12.20 -26.91 -12.65
N LYS A 116 -12.60 -27.15 -11.39
CA LYS A 116 -13.98 -27.51 -11.03
C LYS A 116 -14.97 -26.37 -11.29
N ASP A 117 -14.61 -25.14 -10.97
CA ASP A 117 -15.45 -23.96 -11.24
C ASP A 117 -15.64 -23.76 -12.74
N ARG A 118 -14.55 -23.87 -13.52
CA ARG A 118 -14.59 -23.75 -14.99
C ARG A 118 -15.45 -24.84 -15.61
N GLN A 119 -15.30 -26.09 -15.15
CA GLN A 119 -16.11 -27.20 -15.64
C GLN A 119 -17.60 -26.98 -15.33
N SER A 120 -17.94 -26.62 -14.09
CA SER A 120 -19.32 -26.37 -13.68
C SER A 120 -19.97 -25.23 -14.49
N ALA A 121 -19.21 -24.16 -14.75
CA ALA A 121 -19.66 -23.06 -15.59
C ALA A 121 -19.86 -23.51 -17.05
N SER A 122 -18.92 -24.27 -17.62
CA SER A 122 -19.03 -24.80 -18.99
C SER A 122 -20.26 -25.71 -19.15
N ASP A 123 -20.48 -26.60 -18.19
CA ASP A 123 -21.62 -27.51 -18.19
C ASP A 123 -22.95 -26.75 -18.09
N PHE A 124 -23.00 -25.68 -17.30
CA PHE A 124 -24.17 -24.81 -17.24
C PHE A 124 -24.42 -24.11 -18.59
N LEU A 125 -23.39 -23.54 -19.20
CA LEU A 125 -23.47 -22.81 -20.48
C LEU A 125 -23.92 -23.69 -21.66
N LYS A 126 -23.77 -25.01 -21.57
CA LYS A 126 -24.21 -25.97 -22.60
C LYS A 126 -25.65 -26.46 -22.45
N LYS A 127 -26.36 -26.08 -21.36
CA LYS A 127 -27.73 -26.56 -21.13
C LYS A 127 -28.71 -25.93 -22.10
N LYS A 128 -29.75 -26.69 -22.47
CA LYS A 128 -30.93 -26.17 -23.17
C LYS A 128 -31.61 -25.07 -22.35
N ASP A 129 -32.25 -24.14 -23.05
CA ASP A 129 -32.96 -23.00 -22.46
C ASP A 129 -32.08 -22.10 -21.59
N LEU A 130 -30.82 -21.90 -22.01
CA LEU A 130 -29.79 -21.20 -21.25
C LEU A 130 -30.24 -19.82 -20.78
N LEU A 131 -30.91 -19.05 -21.64
CA LEU A 131 -31.39 -17.72 -21.30
C LEU A 131 -32.44 -17.75 -20.19
N LYS A 132 -33.39 -18.70 -20.25
CA LYS A 132 -34.40 -18.89 -19.21
C LYS A 132 -33.76 -19.29 -17.88
N ARG A 133 -32.83 -20.26 -17.90
CA ARG A 133 -32.08 -20.70 -16.72
C ARG A 133 -31.25 -19.58 -16.10
N THR A 134 -30.60 -18.79 -16.94
CA THR A 134 -29.84 -17.61 -16.50
C THR A 134 -30.78 -16.60 -15.84
N ASN A 135 -31.94 -16.34 -16.44
CA ASN A 135 -32.92 -15.40 -15.91
C ASN A 135 -33.48 -15.85 -14.55
N GLU A 136 -33.75 -17.15 -14.37
CA GLU A 136 -34.13 -17.74 -13.08
C GLU A 136 -33.04 -17.56 -12.01
N LEU A 137 -31.76 -17.74 -12.38
CA LEU A 137 -30.64 -17.53 -11.45
C LEU A 137 -30.46 -16.05 -11.07
N ILE A 138 -30.67 -15.12 -12.01
CA ILE A 138 -30.66 -13.67 -11.73
C ILE A 138 -31.78 -13.32 -10.73
N GLY A 139 -32.95 -13.94 -10.86
CA GLY A 139 -34.03 -13.81 -9.88
C GLY A 139 -33.61 -14.29 -8.49
N LYS A 140 -33.00 -15.49 -8.42
CA LYS A 140 -32.50 -16.07 -7.16
C LYS A 140 -31.37 -15.28 -6.51
N SER A 141 -30.61 -14.50 -7.28
CA SER A 141 -29.56 -13.63 -6.74
C SER A 141 -30.08 -12.33 -6.13
N GLY A 142 -31.38 -12.05 -6.21
CA GLY A 142 -32.03 -10.92 -5.54
C GLY A 142 -32.67 -9.88 -6.46
N VAL A 143 -32.64 -10.05 -7.79
CA VAL A 143 -33.33 -9.16 -8.73
C VAL A 143 -34.75 -9.69 -8.97
N ILE A 144 -35.64 -9.37 -8.03
CA ILE A 144 -37.03 -9.86 -8.00
C ILE A 144 -37.90 -9.04 -8.96
N GLY A 145 -38.73 -9.70 -9.76
CA GLY A 145 -39.59 -9.05 -10.76
C GLY A 145 -38.85 -8.67 -12.06
N GLU A 146 -39.51 -7.85 -12.90
CA GLU A 146 -38.92 -7.25 -14.12
C GLU A 146 -38.24 -8.27 -15.06
N GLU A 147 -38.84 -9.46 -15.22
CA GLU A 147 -38.15 -10.63 -15.80
C GLU A 147 -37.62 -10.40 -17.23
N ASN A 148 -38.37 -9.65 -18.04
CA ASN A 148 -37.97 -9.29 -19.39
C ASN A 148 -36.84 -8.25 -19.38
N ASN A 149 -36.93 -7.25 -18.49
CA ASN A 149 -35.97 -6.17 -18.39
C ASN A 149 -34.63 -6.67 -17.84
N ARG A 150 -34.63 -7.49 -16.78
CA ARG A 150 -33.38 -8.04 -16.21
C ARG A 150 -32.65 -8.95 -17.20
N GLN A 151 -33.37 -9.74 -18.01
CA GLN A 151 -32.77 -10.56 -19.07
C GLN A 151 -32.21 -9.70 -20.22
N THR A 152 -32.93 -8.66 -20.63
CA THR A 152 -32.47 -7.71 -21.66
C THR A 152 -31.22 -6.98 -21.20
N MET A 153 -31.20 -6.48 -19.97
CA MET A 153 -30.04 -5.82 -19.38
C MET A 153 -28.84 -6.77 -19.27
N PHE A 154 -29.05 -8.03 -18.88
CA PHE A 154 -27.98 -9.03 -18.88
C PHE A 154 -27.31 -9.18 -20.25
N LEU A 155 -28.10 -9.29 -21.32
CA LEU A 155 -27.57 -9.36 -22.69
C LEU A 155 -26.79 -8.10 -23.07
N ILE A 156 -27.33 -6.92 -22.76
CA ILE A 156 -26.66 -5.64 -23.00
C ILE A 156 -25.33 -5.58 -22.24
N PHE A 157 -25.26 -6.02 -20.99
CA PHE A 157 -24.00 -6.06 -20.24
C PHE A 157 -22.97 -7.05 -20.81
N THR A 158 -23.41 -8.15 -21.41
CA THR A 158 -22.50 -9.07 -22.12
C THR A 158 -22.00 -8.53 -23.45
N SER A 159 -22.73 -7.60 -24.08
CA SER A 159 -22.35 -7.02 -25.39
C SER A 159 -20.98 -6.31 -25.38
N ARG A 160 -20.47 -5.89 -24.21
CA ARG A 160 -19.10 -5.36 -24.04
C ARG A 160 -17.99 -6.32 -24.51
N LYS A 161 -18.30 -7.60 -24.68
CA LYS A 161 -17.40 -8.64 -25.20
C LYS A 161 -17.52 -8.83 -26.71
N THR A 162 -18.34 -8.03 -27.38
CA THR A 162 -18.54 -8.06 -28.83
C THR A 162 -17.98 -6.77 -29.47
N ASN A 163 -17.88 -6.75 -30.80
CA ASN A 163 -17.35 -5.59 -31.54
C ASN A 163 -18.28 -4.36 -31.49
N SER A 164 -19.53 -4.52 -31.08
CA SER A 164 -20.54 -3.46 -31.08
C SER A 164 -21.33 -3.49 -29.77
N PRO A 165 -20.83 -2.82 -28.71
CA PRO A 165 -21.50 -2.78 -27.42
C PRO A 165 -22.85 -2.06 -27.54
N LEU A 166 -23.85 -2.58 -26.82
CA LEU A 166 -25.18 -2.01 -26.70
C LEU A 166 -25.24 -1.09 -25.48
N HIS A 167 -26.11 -0.08 -25.54
CA HIS A 167 -26.39 0.85 -24.46
C HIS A 167 -27.83 0.71 -24.00
N CYS A 168 -28.08 0.92 -22.70
CA CYS A 168 -29.42 0.88 -22.10
C CYS A 168 -29.62 2.10 -21.20
N ILE A 169 -30.84 2.65 -21.18
CA ILE A 169 -31.27 3.67 -20.23
C ILE A 169 -32.46 3.08 -19.47
N SER A 170 -32.34 3.02 -18.14
CA SER A 170 -33.44 2.60 -17.27
C SER A 170 -34.18 3.83 -16.73
N LEU A 171 -35.47 3.94 -17.04
CA LEU A 171 -36.34 5.04 -16.59
C LEU A 171 -37.40 4.48 -15.64
N GLY A 172 -37.59 5.12 -14.49
CA GLY A 172 -38.61 4.70 -13.52
C GLY A 172 -38.79 5.69 -12.38
N SER A 173 -39.94 5.62 -11.70
CA SER A 173 -40.31 6.45 -10.56
C SER A 173 -39.40 6.25 -9.34
N SER A 174 -39.42 7.16 -8.37
CA SER A 174 -38.59 7.04 -7.16
C SER A 174 -38.89 5.75 -6.40
N GLY A 175 -37.86 5.10 -5.82
CA GLY A 175 -38.01 3.91 -4.97
C GLY A 175 -38.10 2.54 -5.66
N VAL A 176 -38.03 2.46 -6.99
CA VAL A 176 -38.18 1.19 -7.74
C VAL A 176 -36.88 0.39 -7.95
N GLY A 177 -35.82 0.65 -7.18
CA GLY A 177 -34.56 -0.10 -7.26
C GLY A 177 -33.72 0.16 -8.53
N LYS A 178 -33.65 1.41 -9.00
CA LYS A 178 -32.81 1.82 -10.14
C LYS A 178 -31.32 1.94 -9.82
N THR A 179 -30.97 2.01 -8.53
CA THR A 179 -29.62 2.22 -8.00
C THR A 179 -29.17 0.99 -7.25
#